data_AF-A0A956WL42-F1
#
_entry.id   AF-A0A956WL42-F1
#
_cell.length_a   1.000
_cell.length_b   1.000
_cell.length_c   1.000
_cell.angle_alpha   90.00
_cell.angle_beta   90.00
_cell.angle_gamma   90.00
#
_symmetry.space_group_name_H-M   'P 1'
#
loop_
_entity.id
_entity.type
_entity.pdbx_description
1 polymer ?
#
loop_
_entity_poly.entity_id
_entity_poly.type
_entity_poly.pdbx_seq_one_letter_code
_entity_poly.pdbx_strand_id
1 'polypeptide(L)'
;MPEPSAFQRSLASFCDATAQWRRRKAEEYDRDERNLRTAHALQEFGAFVLALPADDQRLRDLQRLAGTGEDFTPDQRVLYELGRFRFHQPDAGIDAFLSQLVSLAEADRGEAGRFGGLMPEGDDPWT
;
A
#
# COMPACT_ATOMS: atom_id res chain seq x y z
N MET A 1 -6.84 23.81 7.08
CA MET A 1 -6.68 22.35 7.21
C MET A 1 -5.27 22.11 7.73
N PRO A 2 -5.03 21.18 8.67
CA PRO A 2 -3.67 20.85 9.07
C PRO A 2 -2.88 20.36 7.83
N GLU A 3 -1.60 20.70 7.77
CA GLU A 3 -0.69 20.24 6.72
C GLU A 3 -0.57 18.71 6.76
N PRO A 4 -0.48 18.03 5.61
CA PRO A 4 -0.23 16.59 5.57
C PRO A 4 1.07 16.22 6.29
N SER A 5 1.14 15.02 6.87
CA SER A 5 2.38 14.48 7.42
C SER A 5 3.39 14.14 6.32
N ALA A 6 4.66 13.90 6.68
CA ALA A 6 5.65 13.45 5.72
C ALA A 6 5.33 12.04 5.19
N PHE A 7 4.84 11.15 6.05
CA PHE A 7 4.27 9.87 5.64
C PHE A 7 3.14 9.97 4.61
N GLN A 8 2.15 10.87 4.82
CA GLN A 8 1.07 11.09 3.83
C GLN A 8 1.62 11.50 2.47
N ARG A 9 2.61 12.40 2.44
CA ARG A 9 3.29 12.80 1.20
C ARG A 9 4.07 11.65 0.56
N SER A 10 4.75 10.83 1.36
CA SER A 10 5.49 9.67 0.86
C SER A 10 4.56 8.64 0.21
N LEU A 11 3.44 8.31 0.86
CA LEU A 11 2.41 7.43 0.32
C LEU A 11 1.76 8.00 -0.96
N ALA A 12 1.42 9.30 -0.98
CA ALA A 12 0.85 9.94 -2.17
C ALA A 12 1.84 9.92 -3.35
N SER A 13 3.12 10.22 -3.10
CA SER A 13 4.20 10.14 -4.10
C SER A 13 4.35 8.71 -4.65
N PHE A 14 4.26 7.70 -3.78
CA PHE A 14 4.26 6.30 -4.19
C PHE A 14 3.09 5.96 -5.12
N CYS A 15 1.89 6.47 -4.81
CA CYS A 15 0.71 6.30 -5.65
C CYS A 15 0.90 6.94 -7.02
N ASP A 16 1.47 8.15 -7.08
CA ASP A 16 1.77 8.85 -8.33
C ASP A 16 2.81 8.09 -9.18
N ALA A 17 3.88 7.57 -8.58
CA ALA A 17 4.86 6.76 -9.28
C ALA A 17 4.23 5.48 -9.87
N THR A 18 3.35 4.83 -9.09
CA THR A 18 2.61 3.64 -9.53
C THR A 18 1.62 3.97 -10.65
N ALA A 19 0.94 5.11 -10.58
CA ALA A 19 0.04 5.61 -11.62
C ALA A 19 0.80 5.87 -12.94
N GLN A 20 1.98 6.49 -12.87
CA GLN A 20 2.85 6.70 -14.03
C GLN A 20 3.29 5.37 -14.66
N TRP A 21 3.66 4.38 -13.83
CA TRP A 21 3.94 3.03 -14.33
C TRP A 21 2.73 2.40 -15.03
N ARG A 22 1.52 2.53 -14.47
CA ARG A 22 0.28 2.05 -15.10
C ARG A 22 -0.01 2.72 -16.44
N ARG A 23 0.24 4.02 -16.59
CA ARG A 23 0.11 4.70 -17.90
C ARG A 23 1.04 4.13 -18.96
N ARG A 24 2.31 3.91 -18.61
CA ARG A 24 3.27 3.24 -19.51
C ARG A 24 2.79 1.83 -19.89
N LYS A 25 2.23 1.08 -18.94
CA LYS A 25 1.63 -0.23 -19.23
C LYS A 25 0.41 -0.15 -20.15
N ALA A 26 -0.41 0.89 -20.05
CA ALA A 26 -1.49 1.09 -21.03
C ALA A 26 -0.91 1.25 -22.44
N GLU A 27 0.14 2.05 -22.62
CA GLU A 27 0.79 2.24 -23.92
C GLU A 27 1.39 0.93 -24.48
N GLU A 28 1.98 0.09 -23.61
CA GLU A 28 2.54 -1.22 -23.99
C GLU A 28 1.47 -2.25 -24.41
N TYR A 29 0.25 -2.17 -23.85
CA TYR A 29 -0.83 -3.15 -24.04
C TYR A 29 -2.04 -2.58 -24.80
N ASP A 30 -1.82 -1.96 -25.96
CA ASP A 30 -2.88 -1.42 -26.84
C ASP A 30 -3.89 -0.52 -26.11
N ARG A 31 -3.38 0.36 -25.25
CA ARG A 31 -4.18 1.31 -24.44
C ARG A 31 -5.23 0.64 -23.56
N ASP A 32 -4.92 -0.53 -22.99
CA ASP A 32 -5.80 -1.22 -22.04
C ASP A 32 -6.36 -0.25 -20.99
N GLU A 33 -7.66 0.05 -21.11
CA GLU A 33 -8.38 1.05 -20.32
C GLU A 33 -8.32 0.73 -18.82
N ARG A 34 -8.11 -0.54 -18.44
CA ARG A 34 -7.96 -0.95 -17.04
C ARG A 34 -6.70 -0.35 -16.42
N ASN A 35 -5.61 -0.25 -17.19
CA ASN A 35 -4.38 0.40 -16.73
C ASN A 35 -4.58 1.90 -16.53
N LEU A 36 -5.27 2.58 -17.47
CA LEU A 36 -5.59 4.00 -17.34
C LEU A 36 -6.51 4.27 -16.16
N ARG A 37 -7.52 3.41 -15.95
CA ARG A 37 -8.43 3.49 -14.80
C ARG A 37 -7.68 3.33 -13.47
N THR A 38 -6.80 2.33 -13.36
CA THR A 38 -5.97 2.18 -12.15
C THR A 38 -5.05 3.37 -11.94
N ALA A 39 -4.46 3.93 -13.00
CA ALA A 39 -3.64 5.13 -12.88
C ALA A 39 -4.44 6.31 -12.32
N HIS A 40 -5.65 6.55 -12.85
CA HIS A 40 -6.53 7.61 -12.33
C HIS A 40 -6.92 7.36 -10.87
N ALA A 41 -7.33 6.12 -10.56
CA ALA A 41 -7.73 5.73 -9.21
C ALA A 41 -6.61 5.90 -8.17
N LEU A 42 -5.36 5.62 -8.54
CA LEU A 42 -4.20 5.82 -7.66
C LEU A 42 -3.93 7.30 -7.38
N GLN A 43 -4.15 8.17 -8.36
CA GLN A 43 -4.03 9.62 -8.13
C GLN A 43 -5.15 10.15 -7.25
N GLU A 44 -6.38 9.68 -7.46
CA GLU A 44 -7.50 9.97 -6.56
C GLU A 44 -7.19 9.49 -5.13
N PHE A 45 -6.61 8.29 -4.99
CA PHE A 45 -6.21 7.73 -3.70
C PHE A 45 -5.11 8.56 -3.02
N GLY A 46 -4.09 8.99 -3.76
CA GLY A 46 -3.07 9.89 -3.24
C GLY A 46 -3.67 11.22 -2.75
N ALA A 47 -4.57 11.82 -3.53
CA ALA A 47 -5.27 13.05 -3.13
C ALA A 47 -6.16 12.84 -1.89
N PHE A 48 -6.87 11.71 -1.82
CA PHE A 48 -7.67 11.32 -0.67
C PHE A 48 -6.81 11.21 0.60
N VAL A 49 -5.67 10.51 0.51
CA VAL A 49 -4.73 10.35 1.63
C VAL A 49 -4.23 11.71 2.12
N LEU A 50 -3.89 12.64 1.22
CA LEU A 50 -3.44 13.99 1.58
C LEU A 50 -4.54 14.85 2.21
N ALA A 51 -5.81 14.58 1.91
CA ALA A 51 -6.95 15.31 2.47
C ALA A 51 -7.38 14.79 3.84
N LEU A 52 -6.95 13.59 4.25
CA LEU A 52 -7.25 13.03 5.56
C LEU A 52 -6.55 13.81 6.69
N PRO A 53 -7.16 13.86 7.89
CA PRO A 53 -6.49 14.36 9.08
C PRO A 53 -5.17 13.63 9.35
N ALA A 54 -4.13 14.36 9.78
CA ALA A 54 -2.83 13.79 10.11
C ALA A 54 -2.89 12.78 11.29
N ASP A 55 -3.98 12.79 12.06
CA ASP A 55 -4.27 11.85 13.13
C ASP A 55 -5.23 10.72 12.74
N ASP A 56 -5.58 10.56 11.45
CA ASP A 56 -6.36 9.42 10.98
C ASP A 56 -5.66 8.12 11.41
N GLN A 57 -6.39 7.30 12.16
CA GLN A 57 -5.84 6.12 12.80
C GLN A 57 -5.29 5.11 11.78
N ARG A 58 -5.93 4.99 10.60
CA ARG A 58 -5.49 4.06 9.55
C ARG A 58 -4.14 4.49 8.97
N LEU A 59 -3.89 5.79 8.85
CA LEU A 59 -2.60 6.31 8.39
C LEU A 59 -1.50 6.05 9.42
N ARG A 60 -1.79 6.23 10.70
CA ARG A 60 -0.84 5.90 11.79
C ARG A 60 -0.52 4.41 11.82
N ASP A 61 -1.52 3.55 11.67
CA ASP A 61 -1.32 2.11 11.61
C ASP A 61 -0.53 1.70 10.38
N LEU A 62 -0.87 2.23 9.22
CA LEU A 62 -0.14 1.96 7.99
C LEU A 62 1.31 2.44 8.07
N GLN A 63 1.59 3.59 8.69
CA GLN A 63 2.96 4.06 8.93
C GLN A 63 3.75 3.10 9.81
N ARG A 64 3.14 2.60 10.89
CA ARG A 64 3.77 1.64 11.79
C ARG A 64 4.05 0.30 11.11
N LEU A 65 3.17 -0.13 10.21
CA LEU A 65 3.20 -1.46 9.59
C LEU A 65 4.03 -1.50 8.31
N ALA A 66 3.87 -0.50 7.45
CA ALA A 66 4.40 -0.41 6.09
C ALA A 66 5.27 0.84 5.87
N GLY A 67 5.79 1.43 6.94
CA GLY A 67 6.69 2.58 6.90
C GLY A 67 8.04 2.33 7.55
N THR A 68 9.03 3.09 7.10
CA THR A 68 10.36 3.19 7.71
C THR A 68 10.59 4.65 8.08
N GLY A 69 10.30 5.02 9.34
CA GLY A 69 10.24 6.43 9.74
C GLY A 69 9.05 7.12 9.07
N GLU A 70 9.32 8.13 8.24
CA GLU A 70 8.30 8.86 7.47
C GLU A 70 8.13 8.35 6.04
N ASP A 71 8.94 7.37 5.62
CA ASP A 71 8.87 6.82 4.27
C ASP A 71 7.87 5.67 4.19
N PHE A 72 7.02 5.68 3.16
CA PHE A 72 6.15 4.56 2.84
C PHE A 72 6.95 3.49 2.10
N THR A 73 7.15 2.35 2.75
CA THR A 73 7.97 1.22 2.29
C THR A 73 7.14 -0.07 2.39
N PRO A 74 6.12 -0.25 1.53
CA PRO A 74 5.22 -1.39 1.60
C PRO A 74 5.94 -2.70 1.28
N ASP A 75 5.46 -3.79 1.89
CA ASP A 75 5.81 -5.14 1.49
C ASP A 75 5.20 -5.53 0.14
N GLN A 76 5.46 -6.76 -0.29
CA GLN A 76 4.99 -7.27 -1.56
C GLN A 76 3.44 -7.36 -1.65
N ARG A 77 2.73 -7.64 -0.56
CA ARG A 77 1.27 -7.80 -0.59
C ARG A 77 0.58 -6.45 -0.73
N VAL A 78 0.99 -5.47 0.07
CA VAL A 78 0.49 -4.10 -0.03
C VAL A 78 0.84 -3.49 -1.39
N LEU A 79 2.07 -3.71 -1.88
CA LEU A 79 2.50 -3.30 -3.22
C LEU A 79 1.61 -3.89 -4.32
N TYR A 80 1.33 -5.19 -4.26
CA TYR A 80 0.51 -5.89 -5.23
C TYR A 80 -0.93 -5.36 -5.24
N GLU A 81 -1.50 -5.13 -4.05
CA GLU A 81 -2.87 -4.61 -3.92
C GLU A 81 -2.99 -3.18 -4.45
N LEU A 82 -2.05 -2.29 -4.10
CA LEU A 82 -1.93 -0.94 -4.69
C LEU A 82 -1.87 -1.01 -6.21
N GLY A 83 -1.01 -1.88 -6.74
CA GLY A 83 -0.83 -2.06 -8.16
C GLY A 83 -2.14 -2.36 -8.87
N ARG A 84 -3.09 -3.07 -8.27
CA ARG A 84 -4.34 -3.51 -8.92
C ARG A 84 -5.58 -2.74 -8.51
N PHE A 85 -5.45 -1.61 -7.82
CA PHE A 85 -6.60 -0.82 -7.38
C PHE A 85 -7.50 -0.47 -8.58
N ARG A 86 -8.79 -0.82 -8.49
CA ARG A 86 -9.80 -0.68 -9.55
C ARG A 86 -9.46 -1.31 -10.91
N PHE A 87 -8.46 -2.20 -10.97
CA PHE A 87 -8.09 -2.87 -12.21
C PHE A 87 -9.19 -3.86 -12.65
N HIS A 88 -9.57 -4.76 -11.74
CA HIS A 88 -10.63 -5.75 -11.96
C HIS A 88 -12.02 -5.31 -11.47
N GLN A 89 -12.07 -4.48 -10.43
CA GLN A 89 -13.31 -4.01 -9.80
C GLN A 89 -13.38 -2.47 -9.90
N PRO A 90 -13.93 -1.91 -10.99
CA PRO A 90 -13.87 -0.47 -11.27
C PRO A 90 -14.47 0.39 -10.17
N ASP A 91 -15.47 -0.13 -9.45
CA ASP A 91 -16.26 0.63 -8.46
C ASP A 91 -15.77 0.43 -7.02
N ALA A 92 -14.56 -0.13 -6.82
CA ALA A 92 -13.99 -0.29 -5.49
C ALA A 92 -13.89 1.05 -4.75
N GLY A 93 -14.40 1.09 -3.52
CA GLY A 93 -14.46 2.30 -2.69
C GLY A 93 -13.09 2.73 -2.18
N ILE A 94 -12.79 4.02 -2.28
CA ILE A 94 -11.49 4.61 -1.92
C ILE A 94 -11.19 4.52 -0.40
N ASP A 95 -12.20 4.72 0.43
CA ASP A 95 -12.08 4.66 1.89
C ASP A 95 -11.87 3.20 2.37
N ALA A 96 -12.69 2.28 1.85
CA ALA A 96 -12.56 0.85 2.13
C ALA A 96 -11.20 0.30 1.67
N PHE A 97 -10.65 0.85 0.58
CA PHE A 97 -9.34 0.47 0.09
C PHE A 97 -8.21 0.82 1.06
N LEU A 98 -8.24 2.00 1.70
CA LEU A 98 -7.26 2.34 2.75
C LEU A 98 -7.30 1.32 3.90
N SER A 99 -8.50 0.98 4.37
CA SER A 99 -8.69 -0.02 5.43
C SER A 99 -8.16 -1.40 5.01
N GLN A 100 -8.34 -1.78 3.74
CA GLN A 100 -7.81 -3.03 3.20
C GLN A 100 -6.27 -3.06 3.19
N LEU A 101 -5.61 -1.95 2.84
CA LEU A 101 -4.14 -1.87 2.88
C LEU A 101 -3.60 -2.05 4.30
N VAL A 102 -4.28 -1.49 5.31
CA VAL A 102 -3.94 -1.71 6.73
C VAL A 102 -4.07 -3.19 7.08
N SER A 103 -5.21 -3.82 6.77
CA SER A 103 -5.42 -5.24 7.07
C SER A 103 -4.39 -6.17 6.40
N LEU A 104 -3.95 -5.84 5.17
CA LEU A 104 -2.89 -6.59 4.50
C LEU A 104 -1.55 -6.43 5.21
N ALA A 105 -1.18 -5.20 5.58
CA ALA A 105 0.06 -4.93 6.29
C ALA A 105 0.09 -5.57 7.70
N GLU A 106 -1.07 -5.68 8.36
CA GLU A 106 -1.21 -6.41 9.63
C GLU A 106 -0.98 -7.92 9.48
N ALA A 107 -1.56 -8.52 8.44
CA ALA A 107 -1.42 -9.95 8.17
C ALA A 107 0.05 -10.36 7.97
N ASP A 108 0.84 -9.56 7.26
CA ASP A 108 2.26 -9.86 7.00
C ASP A 108 3.12 -9.81 8.27
N ARG A 109 2.87 -8.84 9.17
CA ARG A 109 3.52 -8.81 10.51
C ARG A 109 3.12 -10.01 11.37
N GLY A 110 1.86 -10.43 11.30
CA GLY A 110 1.37 -11.62 12.00
C GLY A 110 2.03 -12.91 11.51
N GLU A 111 2.33 -13.02 10.21
CA GLU A 111 3.05 -14.15 9.62
C GLU A 111 4.55 -14.12 9.98
N ALA A 112 5.20 -12.96 9.93
CA ALA A 112 6.60 -12.81 10.35
C ALA A 112 6.81 -13.17 11.83
N GLY A 113 5.84 -12.85 12.70
CA GLY A 113 5.85 -13.24 14.12
C GLY A 113 5.57 -14.73 14.37
N ARG A 114 4.99 -15.45 13.40
CA ARG A 114 4.68 -16.90 13.50
C ARG A 114 5.78 -17.79 12.95
N PHE A 115 6.74 -17.24 12.20
CA PHE A 115 7.94 -17.95 11.77
C PHE A 115 8.98 -18.16 12.91
N GLY A 116 8.66 -17.78 14.14
CA GLY A 116 9.37 -18.17 15.37
C GLY A 116 8.65 -19.25 16.20
N GLY A 117 7.77 -20.05 15.59
CA GLY A 117 7.20 -21.23 16.24
C GLY A 117 8.31 -22.21 16.67
N LEU A 118 8.18 -22.80 17.87
CA LEU A 118 9.10 -23.76 18.50
C LEU A 118 9.91 -24.55 17.46
N MET A 119 11.21 -24.26 17.36
CA MET A 119 12.13 -25.17 16.67
C MET A 119 12.03 -26.53 17.38
N PRO A 120 11.93 -27.65 16.64
CA PRO A 120 12.09 -28.96 17.24
C PRO A 120 13.41 -29.01 18.03
N GLU A 121 13.41 -29.63 19.20
CA GLU A 121 14.65 -29.88 19.96
C GLU A 121 15.66 -30.61 19.05
N GLY A 122 16.76 -29.95 18.68
CA GLY A 122 17.91 -30.61 18.05
C GLY A 122 18.62 -29.89 16.89
N ASP A 123 18.08 -28.81 16.31
CA ASP A 123 18.71 -28.14 15.15
C ASP A 123 19.20 -26.71 15.47
N ASP A 124 20.16 -26.59 16.41
CA ASP A 124 21.01 -25.39 16.50
C ASP A 124 22.35 -25.66 15.78
N PRO A 125 22.64 -24.98 14.64
CA PRO A 125 23.92 -25.14 13.94
C PRO A 125 25.10 -24.42 14.63
N TRP A 126 24.92 -23.87 15.84
CA TRP A 126 25.96 -23.16 16.59
C TRP A 126 26.29 -23.74 17.98
N THR A 127 25.87 -24.98 18.28
CA THR A 127 26.43 -25.78 19.38
C THR A 127 27.38 -26.86 18.88
#